data_AF-A0A520C7H5-F1
#
_entry.id   AF-A0A520C7H5-F1
#
_cell.length_a   1.000
_cell.length_b   1.000
_cell.length_c   1.000
_cell.angle_alpha   90.00
_cell.angle_beta   90.00
_cell.angle_gamma   90.00
#
_symmetry.space_group_name_H-M   'P 1'
#
loop_
_entity.id
_entity.type
_entity.pdbx_description
1 polymer ?
#
loop_
_entity_poly.entity_id
_entity_poly.type
_entity_poly.pdbx_seq_one_letter_code
_entity_poly.pdbx_strand_id
1 'polypeptide(L)'
;AAASVAKEPGVIAIFPMLQKDQHTQVRIIEIYADKAAYEQHLQTPHFKEYKTSTLKMVKALKLVDMESLDQETMKAIFKKLK
;
A
#
# COMPACT_ATOMS: atom_id res chain seq x y z
N ALA A 1 -0.20 6.21 4.39
CA ALA A 1 -0.66 4.93 4.96
C ALA A 1 -1.84 5.11 5.91
N ALA A 2 -1.66 5.63 7.14
CA ALA A 2 -2.74 5.70 8.13
C ALA A 2 -4.01 6.43 7.64
N ALA A 3 -3.86 7.59 6.98
CA ALA A 3 -5.00 8.32 6.41
C ALA A 3 -5.78 7.50 5.37
N SER A 4 -5.07 6.77 4.51
CA SER A 4 -5.70 5.92 3.49
C SER A 4 -6.47 4.77 4.11
N VAL A 5 -5.83 4.01 5.00
CA VAL A 5 -6.47 2.88 5.70
C VAL A 5 -7.69 3.34 6.51
N ALA A 6 -7.64 4.54 7.09
CA ALA A 6 -8.75 5.07 7.90
C ALA A 6 -9.89 5.68 7.08
N LYS A 7 -9.59 6.32 5.93
CA LYS A 7 -10.56 7.13 5.18
C LYS A 7 -11.07 6.47 3.90
N GLU A 8 -10.37 5.46 3.39
CA GLU A 8 -10.66 4.84 2.10
C GLU A 8 -11.09 3.38 2.31
N PRO A 9 -12.41 3.07 2.30
CA PRO A 9 -12.89 1.72 2.58
C PRO A 9 -12.34 0.63 1.64
N GLY A 10 -12.00 1.01 0.41
CA GLY A 10 -11.40 0.13 -0.59
C GLY A 10 -9.89 -0.13 -0.39
N VAL A 11 -9.24 0.55 0.55
CA VAL A 11 -7.84 0.30 0.94
C VAL A 11 -7.83 -0.70 2.09
N ILE A 12 -7.63 -1.97 1.77
CA ILE A 12 -7.65 -3.08 2.75
C ILE A 12 -6.39 -3.06 3.61
N ALA A 13 -5.23 -2.84 2.98
CA ALA A 13 -3.96 -2.75 3.70
C ALA A 13 -2.95 -1.87 2.96
N ILE A 14 -2.16 -1.12 3.72
CA ILE A 14 -0.91 -0.51 3.26
C ILE A 14 0.13 -0.84 4.33
N PHE A 15 1.10 -1.68 3.97
CA PHE A 15 2.10 -2.21 4.88
C PHE A 15 3.53 -1.88 4.39
N PRO A 16 4.08 -0.72 4.77
CA PRO A 16 5.45 -0.35 4.45
C PRO A 16 6.45 -1.15 5.29
N MET A 17 7.49 -1.66 4.64
CA MET A 17 8.55 -2.46 5.24
C MET A 17 9.91 -1.95 4.77
N LEU A 18 10.88 -1.93 5.67
CA LEU A 18 12.27 -1.64 5.35
C LEU A 18 13.05 -2.95 5.18
N GLN A 19 13.80 -3.10 4.10
CA GLN A 19 14.67 -4.25 3.94
C GLN A 19 15.81 -4.19 4.97
N LYS A 20 15.97 -5.27 5.75
CA LYS A 20 16.95 -5.30 6.86
C LYS A 20 18.38 -5.04 6.40
N ASP A 21 18.76 -5.62 5.27
CA ASP A 21 20.14 -5.53 4.75
C ASP A 21 20.38 -4.27 3.89
N GLN A 22 19.32 -3.52 3.55
CA GLN A 22 19.40 -2.33 2.69
C GLN A 22 18.48 -1.24 3.22
N HIS A 23 19.02 -0.38 4.08
CA HIS A 23 18.28 0.65 4.83
C HIS A 23 17.67 1.78 3.99
N THR A 24 17.83 1.77 2.66
CA THR A 24 17.18 2.71 1.73
C THR A 24 16.18 1.99 0.81
N GLN A 25 16.03 0.68 0.94
CA GLN A 25 15.10 -0.11 0.16
C GLN A 25 13.81 -0.36 0.95
N VAL A 26 12.76 0.33 0.55
CA VAL A 26 11.41 0.17 1.10
C VAL A 26 10.58 -0.73 0.18
N ARG A 27 9.81 -1.65 0.77
CA ARG A 27 8.80 -2.46 0.10
C ARG A 27 7.45 -2.16 0.74
N ILE A 28 6.45 -1.83 -0.07
CA ILE A 28 5.10 -1.57 0.43
C ILE A 28 4.20 -2.65 -0.15
N ILE A 29 3.50 -3.38 0.72
CA ILE A 29 2.39 -4.24 0.30
C ILE A 29 1.13 -3.38 0.37
N GLU A 30 0.46 -3.25 -0.76
CA GLU A 30 -0.80 -2.53 -0.89
C GLU A 30 -1.87 -3.52 -1.35
N ILE A 31 -2.96 -3.62 -0.60
CA ILE A 31 -4.09 -4.50 -0.92
C ILE A 31 -5.33 -3.62 -1.05
N TYR A 32 -5.97 -3.71 -2.21
CA TYR A 32 -7.17 -2.97 -2.54
C TYR A 32 -8.34 -3.94 -2.74
N ALA A 33 -9.55 -3.47 -2.50
CA ALA A 33 -10.77 -4.24 -2.74
C ALA A 33 -10.94 -4.58 -4.23
N ASP A 34 -10.59 -3.62 -5.09
CA ASP A 34 -10.63 -3.73 -6.53
C ASP A 34 -9.74 -2.65 -7.19
N LYS A 35 -9.72 -2.63 -8.52
CA LYS A 35 -8.97 -1.63 -9.30
C LYS A 35 -9.53 -0.22 -9.14
N ALA A 36 -10.84 -0.04 -8.98
CA ALA A 36 -11.44 1.28 -8.84
C ALA A 36 -11.02 1.93 -7.52
N ALA A 37 -10.91 1.16 -6.43
CA ALA A 37 -10.35 1.61 -5.16
C ALA A 37 -8.90 2.09 -5.31
N TYR A 38 -8.07 1.37 -6.06
CA TYR A 38 -6.71 1.81 -6.37
C TYR A 38 -6.69 3.13 -7.15
N GLU A 39 -7.50 3.27 -8.19
CA GLU A 39 -7.55 4.49 -9.00
C GLU A 39 -8.04 5.69 -8.17
N GLN A 40 -9.05 5.49 -7.31
CA GLN A 40 -9.52 6.51 -6.38
C GLN A 40 -8.43 6.91 -5.38
N HIS A 41 -7.69 5.93 -4.85
CA HIS A 41 -6.59 6.16 -3.92
C HIS A 41 -5.55 7.14 -4.48
N LEU A 42 -5.17 6.97 -5.75
CA LEU A 42 -4.23 7.86 -6.44
C LEU A 42 -4.71 9.31 -6.57
N GLN A 43 -6.03 9.55 -6.47
CA GLN A 43 -6.61 10.88 -6.61
C GLN A 43 -6.79 11.63 -5.30
N THR A 44 -6.62 10.96 -4.16
CA THR A 44 -6.86 11.55 -2.85
C THR A 44 -5.87 12.66 -2.51
N PRO A 45 -6.28 13.69 -1.73
CA PRO A 45 -5.38 14.77 -1.32
C PRO A 45 -4.15 14.28 -0.56
N HIS A 46 -4.32 13.36 0.39
CA HIS A 46 -3.22 12.83 1.20
C HIS A 46 -2.24 11.98 0.38
N PHE A 47 -2.71 11.24 -0.64
CA PHE A 47 -1.79 10.56 -1.55
C PHE A 47 -1.01 11.54 -2.42
N LYS A 48 -1.67 12.56 -2.97
CA LYS A 48 -1.03 13.60 -3.80
C LYS A 48 0.04 14.37 -3.01
N GLU A 49 -0.24 14.72 -1.76
CA GLU A 49 0.73 15.35 -0.86
C GLU A 49 1.94 14.43 -0.58
N TYR A 50 1.68 13.16 -0.26
CA TYR A 50 2.75 12.16 -0.09
C TYR A 50 3.61 12.02 -1.35
N LYS A 51 2.98 11.90 -2.52
CA LYS A 51 3.67 11.69 -3.79
C LYS A 51 4.54 12.88 -4.19
N THR A 52 4.04 14.09 -3.98
CA THR A 52 4.76 15.32 -4.32
C THR A 52 5.90 15.62 -3.35
N SER A 53 5.67 15.46 -2.04
CA SER A 53 6.69 15.71 -1.02
C SER A 53 7.88 14.74 -1.09
N THR A 54 7.63 13.48 -1.47
CA THR A 54 8.68 12.45 -1.57
C THR A 54 9.34 12.34 -2.94
N LEU A 55 8.87 13.10 -3.94
CA LEU A 55 9.29 12.95 -5.34
C LEU A 55 10.80 13.01 -5.53
N LYS A 56 11.48 13.92 -4.81
CA LYS A 56 12.94 14.11 -4.91
C LYS A 56 13.75 13.14 -4.03
N MET A 57 13.09 12.38 -3.16
CA MET A 57 13.72 11.42 -2.25
C MET A 57 13.86 10.03 -2.90
N VAL A 58 12.92 9.67 -3.80
CA VAL A 58 12.85 8.35 -4.42
C VAL A 58 13.78 8.28 -5.64
N LYS A 59 14.84 7.46 -5.54
CA LYS A 59 15.80 7.25 -6.65
C LYS A 59 15.30 6.28 -7.71
N ALA A 60 14.51 5.28 -7.30
CA ALA A 60 13.92 4.29 -8.19
C ALA A 60 12.60 3.80 -7.60
N LEU A 61 11.60 3.60 -8.46
CA LEU A 61 10.29 3.06 -8.09
C LEU A 61 9.94 1.93 -9.06
N LYS A 62 9.59 0.77 -8.51
CA LYS A 62 9.05 -0.36 -9.27
C LYS A 62 7.68 -0.71 -8.72
N LEU A 63 6.68 -0.64 -9.57
CA LEU A 63 5.35 -1.17 -9.29
C LEU A 63 5.32 -2.60 -9.83
N VAL A 64 4.88 -3.54 -9.01
CA VAL A 64 4.77 -4.95 -9.39
C VAL A 64 3.36 -5.39 -9.05
N ASP A 65 2.56 -5.59 -10.09
CA ASP A 65 1.22 -6.12 -9.93
C ASP A 65 1.31 -7.60 -9.54
N MET A 66 0.52 -7.98 -8.54
CA MET A 66 0.53 -9.30 -7.95
C MET A 66 -0.90 -9.80 -7.82
N GLU A 67 -1.07 -11.12 -7.91
CA GLU A 67 -2.33 -11.79 -7.63
C GLU A 67 -2.20 -12.64 -6.37
N SER A 68 -3.29 -12.73 -5.61
CA SER A 68 -3.34 -13.59 -4.45
C SER A 68 -3.49 -15.05 -4.89
N LEU A 69 -2.58 -15.91 -4.43
CA LEU A 69 -2.67 -17.36 -4.64
C LEU A 69 -3.79 -18.00 -3.82
N ASP A 70 -4.08 -17.46 -2.63
CA ASP A 70 -5.13 -17.93 -1.73
C ASP A 70 -5.76 -16.74 -0.98
N GLN A 71 -6.89 -16.27 -1.52
CA GLN A 71 -7.61 -15.13 -0.97
C GLN A 71 -8.30 -15.45 0.36
N GLU A 72 -8.68 -16.70 0.61
CA GLU A 72 -9.38 -17.08 1.83
C GLU A 72 -8.43 -17.06 3.03
N THR A 73 -7.25 -17.65 2.87
CA THR A 73 -6.21 -17.63 3.91
C THR A 73 -5.71 -16.21 4.15
N MET A 74 -5.60 -15.39 3.11
CA MET A 74 -5.22 -13.98 3.26
C MET A 74 -6.19 -13.22 4.19
N LYS A 75 -7.51 -13.43 4.06
CA LYS A 75 -8.51 -12.83 4.97
C LYS A 75 -8.35 -13.30 6.41
N ALA A 76 -7.87 -14.53 6.64
CA ALA A 76 -7.66 -15.05 7.98
C ALA A 76 -6.53 -14.33 8.75
N ILE A 77 -5.53 -13.79 8.05
CA ILE A 77 -4.44 -13.00 8.67
C ILE A 77 -5.03 -11.81 9.43
N PHE A 78 -5.94 -11.05 8.82
CA PHE A 78 -6.56 -9.88 9.44
C PHE A 78 -7.47 -10.23 10.63
N LYS A 79 -8.04 -11.45 10.66
CA LYS A 79 -8.84 -11.91 11.81
C LYS A 79 -7.99 -12.20 13.05
N LYS A 80 -6.73 -12.61 12.87
CA LYS A 80 -5.80 -12.96 13.97
C LYS A 80 -5.14 -11.74 14.63
N LEU A 81 -5.22 -10.56 14.00
CA LEU A 81 -4.64 -9.31 14.51
C LEU A 81 -5.55 -8.59 15.53
N LYS A 82 -6.66 -9.21 15.94
CA LYS A 82 -7.54 -8.72 17.00
C LYS A 82 -6.99 -9.02 18.39
#